data_AF-A0A2S7JEL9-F1
#
_entry.id   AF-A0A2S7JEL9-F1
#
_cell.length_a   1.000
_cell.length_b   1.000
_cell.length_c   1.000
_cell.angle_alpha   90.00
_cell.angle_beta   90.00
_cell.angle_gamma   90.00
#
_symmetry.space_group_name_H-M   'P 1'
#
loop_
_entity.id
_entity.type
_entity.pdbx_description
1 polymer ?
#
loop_
_entity_poly.entity_id
_entity_poly.type
_entity_poly.pdbx_seq_one_letter_code
_entity_poly.pdbx_strand_id
1 'polypeptide(L)'
;MNIQDQIQIIKTKMPETYKAIQDREKGVTDVIDGKRVTVIPVYGAEVYALVRRGLRGEPNCFWAMEAGYVMGTPFNMPTVSRDIAWYMVSFGCLHVCTFPLLPSEVTNGTH
;
A
#
# COMPACT_ATOMS: atom_id res chain seq x y z
N MET A 1 10.12 -17.48 -7.91
CA MET A 1 8.64 -17.49 -7.84
C MET A 1 8.11 -16.49 -8.84
N ASN A 2 7.14 -16.86 -9.69
CA ASN A 2 6.61 -15.92 -10.68
C ASN A 2 5.66 -14.89 -10.01
N ILE A 3 5.28 -13.82 -10.71
CA ILE A 3 4.41 -12.76 -10.15
C ILE A 3 3.00 -13.28 -9.82
N GLN A 4 2.47 -14.21 -10.61
CA GLN A 4 1.13 -14.76 -10.38
C GLN A 4 1.07 -15.61 -9.12
N ASP A 5 2.10 -16.41 -8.85
CA ASP A 5 2.23 -17.17 -7.61
C ASP A 5 2.28 -16.23 -6.40
N GLN A 6 3.04 -15.13 -6.50
CA GLN A 6 3.10 -14.10 -5.45
C GLN A 6 1.75 -13.44 -5.21
N ILE A 7 1.04 -13.06 -6.27
CA ILE A 7 -0.32 -12.51 -6.17
C ILE A 7 -1.27 -13.53 -5.54
N GLN A 8 -1.12 -14.81 -5.88
CA GLN A 8 -1.95 -15.86 -5.31
C GLN A 8 -1.68 -16.07 -3.81
N ILE A 9 -0.41 -15.97 -3.38
CA ILE A 9 -0.06 -15.96 -1.96
C ILE A 9 -0.70 -14.76 -1.27
N ILE A 10 -0.60 -13.55 -1.83
CA ILE A 10 -1.25 -12.36 -1.25
C ILE A 10 -2.74 -12.61 -1.05
N LYS A 11 -3.44 -13.10 -2.08
CA LYS A 11 -4.88 -13.36 -2.03
C LYS A 11 -5.29 -14.44 -1.02
N THR A 12 -4.45 -15.45 -0.80
CA THR A 12 -4.85 -16.66 -0.03
C THR A 12 -4.21 -16.75 1.35
N LYS A 13 -3.10 -16.05 1.59
CA LYS A 13 -2.30 -16.12 2.81
C LYS A 13 -2.10 -14.77 3.49
N MET A 14 -2.42 -13.66 2.82
CA MET A 14 -2.26 -12.29 3.34
C MET A 14 -3.57 -11.50 3.21
N PRO A 15 -4.67 -11.93 3.88
CA PRO A 15 -5.99 -11.32 3.73
C PRO A 15 -6.03 -9.83 4.09
N GLU A 16 -5.33 -9.37 5.12
CA GLU A 16 -5.33 -7.94 5.49
C GLU A 16 -4.55 -7.11 4.46
N THR A 17 -3.46 -7.66 3.91
CA THR A 17 -2.71 -7.05 2.82
C THR A 17 -3.55 -6.96 1.55
N TYR A 18 -4.26 -8.03 1.20
CA TYR A 18 -5.13 -8.02 0.03
C TYR A 18 -6.27 -7.03 0.17
N LYS A 19 -6.89 -6.97 1.35
CA LYS A 19 -7.90 -5.96 1.68
C LYS A 19 -7.32 -4.54 1.60
N ALA A 20 -6.15 -4.29 2.18
CA ALA A 20 -5.48 -2.99 2.09
C ALA A 20 -5.18 -2.56 0.65
N ILE A 21 -4.80 -3.50 -0.23
CA ILE A 21 -4.65 -3.24 -1.68
C ILE A 21 -5.98 -2.81 -2.30
N GLN A 22 -7.07 -3.51 -1.99
CA GLN A 22 -8.41 -3.19 -2.50
C GLN A 22 -8.93 -1.86 -1.95
N ASP A 23 -8.77 -1.60 -0.65
CA ASP A 23 -9.18 -0.36 -0.01
C ASP A 23 -8.39 0.82 -0.57
N ARG A 24 -7.09 0.63 -0.86
CA ARG A 24 -6.26 1.65 -1.51
C ARG A 24 -6.69 1.93 -2.96
N GLU A 25 -7.12 0.90 -3.69
CA GLU A 25 -7.62 1.03 -5.07
C GLU A 25 -8.94 1.79 -5.12
N LYS A 26 -9.88 1.45 -4.23
CA LYS A 26 -11.18 2.13 -4.11
C LYS A 26 -11.07 3.55 -3.54
N GLY A 27 -10.01 3.80 -2.78
CA GLY A 27 -9.79 5.03 -2.04
C GLY A 27 -10.52 5.08 -0.71
N VAL A 28 -10.10 6.02 0.14
CA VAL A 28 -10.68 6.20 1.47
C VAL A 28 -11.69 7.33 1.39
N THR A 29 -12.92 7.06 1.80
CA THR A 29 -13.90 8.11 2.04
C THR A 29 -13.89 8.46 3.52
N ASP A 30 -13.48 9.68 3.84
CA ASP A 30 -13.53 10.24 5.19
C ASP A 30 -14.53 11.39 5.26
N VAL A 31 -14.85 11.86 6.47
CA VAL A 31 -15.63 13.07 6.71
C VAL A 31 -14.73 14.13 7.31
N ILE A 32 -14.45 15.18 6.54
CA ILE A 32 -13.66 16.33 6.98
C ILE A 32 -14.62 17.53 7.03
N ASP A 33 -14.70 18.21 8.17
CA ASP A 33 -15.59 19.35 8.42
C ASP A 33 -17.07 19.10 8.04
N GLY A 34 -17.56 17.91 8.37
CA GLY A 34 -18.94 17.49 8.06
C GLY A 34 -19.21 17.20 6.58
N LYS A 35 -18.18 17.24 5.71
CA LYS A 35 -18.28 16.89 4.28
C LYS A 35 -17.63 15.55 4.02
N ARG A 36 -18.33 14.67 3.28
CA ARG A 36 -17.72 13.45 2.75
C ARG A 36 -16.64 13.83 1.74
N VAL A 37 -15.39 13.54 2.08
CA VAL A 37 -14.22 13.68 1.22
C VAL A 37 -13.78 12.27 0.85
N THR A 38 -14.02 11.89 -0.40
CA THR A 38 -13.35 10.71 -0.96
C THR A 38 -11.96 11.13 -1.37
N VAL A 39 -10.98 10.85 -0.52
CA VAL A 39 -9.58 10.88 -0.94
C VAL A 39 -9.36 9.60 -1.74
N ILE A 40 -9.67 9.66 -3.04
CA ILE A 40 -9.12 8.70 -3.98
C ILE A 40 -7.62 8.96 -3.95
N PRO A 41 -6.80 8.08 -3.36
CA PRO A 41 -5.37 8.27 -3.51
C PRO A 41 -5.10 8.20 -5.02
N VAL A 42 -4.17 9.02 -5.50
CA VAL A 42 -3.77 9.18 -6.91
C VAL A 42 -3.72 7.85 -7.70
N TYR A 43 -3.51 6.77 -6.97
CA TYR A 43 -3.30 5.44 -7.48
C TYR A 43 -4.45 4.73 -8.16
N GLY A 44 -5.74 4.95 -7.90
CA GLY A 44 -6.86 4.17 -8.49
C GLY A 44 -6.46 2.85 -9.20
N ALA A 45 -6.51 2.82 -10.55
CA ALA A 45 -6.10 1.69 -11.39
C ALA A 45 -4.58 1.34 -11.36
N GLU A 46 -3.72 2.28 -10.97
CA GLU A 46 -2.27 2.13 -10.81
C GLU A 46 -1.85 1.38 -9.54
N VAL A 47 -2.72 1.21 -8.53
CA VAL A 47 -2.38 0.43 -7.31
C VAL A 47 -1.87 -0.96 -7.69
N TYR A 48 -2.59 -1.66 -8.56
CA TYR A 48 -2.17 -2.98 -9.02
C TYR A 48 -0.89 -2.94 -9.87
N ALA A 49 -0.63 -1.84 -10.57
CA ALA A 49 0.62 -1.65 -11.30
C ALA A 49 1.80 -1.51 -10.35
N LEU A 50 1.65 -0.74 -9.26
CA LEU A 50 2.64 -0.61 -8.20
C LEU A 50 2.91 -1.91 -7.48
N VAL A 51 1.86 -2.68 -7.15
CA VAL A 51 2.02 -4.03 -6.59
C VAL A 51 2.88 -4.88 -7.52
N ARG A 52 2.55 -4.97 -8.81
CA ARG A 52 3.33 -5.76 -9.77
C ARG A 52 4.77 -5.27 -9.92
N ARG A 53 5.02 -3.96 -9.84
CA ARG A 53 6.36 -3.37 -9.87
C ARG A 53 7.17 -3.76 -8.63
N GLY A 54 6.58 -3.64 -7.44
CA GLY A 54 7.21 -4.09 -6.19
C GLY A 54 7.53 -5.58 -6.21
N LEU A 55 6.61 -6.42 -6.70
CA LEU A 55 6.83 -7.87 -6.84
C LEU A 55 7.90 -8.24 -7.88
N ARG A 56 8.26 -7.31 -8.78
CA ARG A 56 9.33 -7.47 -9.76
C ARG A 56 10.72 -7.10 -9.25
N GLY A 57 10.83 -6.58 -8.02
CA GLY A 57 12.10 -6.10 -7.49
C GLY A 57 12.25 -4.58 -7.51
N GLU A 58 11.21 -3.83 -7.92
CA GLU A 58 11.31 -2.37 -8.00
C GLU A 58 11.05 -1.72 -6.63
N PRO A 59 12.04 -1.05 -6.02
CA PRO A 59 11.84 -0.38 -4.74
C PRO A 59 10.85 0.78 -4.86
N ASN A 60 10.35 1.24 -3.73
CA ASN A 60 9.44 2.39 -3.61
C ASN A 60 8.07 2.23 -4.32
N CYS A 61 7.71 1.00 -4.70
CA CYS A 61 6.44 0.73 -5.36
C CYS A 61 5.44 0.04 -4.43
N PHE A 62 5.84 -1.07 -3.82
CA PHE A 62 5.00 -1.87 -2.94
C PHE A 62 5.86 -2.81 -2.09
N TRP A 63 5.55 -2.86 -0.80
CA TRP A 63 6.08 -3.84 0.13
C TRP A 63 5.04 -4.17 1.19
N ALA A 64 4.91 -5.44 1.54
CA ALA A 64 4.01 -5.87 2.59
C ALA A 64 4.54 -7.09 3.34
N MET A 65 4.10 -7.22 4.59
CA MET A 65 4.28 -8.44 5.35
C MET A 65 3.06 -8.77 6.19
N GLU A 66 2.77 -10.06 6.30
CA GLU A 66 1.63 -10.58 7.05
C GLU A 66 1.80 -12.09 7.26
N ALA A 67 1.49 -12.58 8.46
CA ALA A 67 1.49 -14.02 8.77
C ALA A 67 2.78 -14.78 8.36
N GLY A 68 3.93 -14.12 8.47
CA GLY A 68 5.24 -14.68 8.10
C GLY A 68 5.57 -14.63 6.60
N TYR A 69 4.68 -14.11 5.76
CA TYR A 69 4.95 -13.83 4.35
C TYR A 69 5.45 -12.40 4.17
N VAL A 70 6.41 -12.23 3.26
CA VAL A 70 6.93 -10.92 2.85
C VAL A 70 6.83 -10.85 1.33
N MET A 71 6.21 -9.78 0.83
CA MET A 71 5.95 -9.59 -0.60
C MET A 71 6.32 -8.19 -1.04
N GLY A 72 6.82 -8.09 -2.28
CA GLY A 72 7.27 -6.84 -2.86
C GLY A 72 8.70 -6.51 -2.50
N THR A 73 9.09 -5.26 -2.72
CA THR A 73 10.47 -4.79 -2.53
C THR A 73 10.49 -3.66 -1.51
N PRO A 74 11.29 -3.77 -0.44
CA PRO A 74 11.41 -2.71 0.55
C PRO A 74 11.72 -1.35 -0.08
N PHE A 75 11.21 -0.30 0.55
CA PHE A 75 11.54 1.07 0.20
C PHE A 75 13.03 1.31 0.50
N ASN A 76 13.74 2.01 -0.39
CA ASN A 76 15.17 2.28 -0.22
C ASN A 76 15.44 3.62 0.48
N MET A 77 14.42 4.19 1.11
CA MET A 77 14.51 5.40 1.90
C MET A 77 14.89 5.04 3.35
N PRO A 78 16.06 5.49 3.86
CA PRO A 78 16.61 5.03 5.14
C PRO A 78 15.68 5.21 6.35
N THR A 79 14.89 6.29 6.37
CA THR A 79 13.97 6.57 7.47
C THR A 79 12.72 5.71 7.42
N VAL A 80 12.18 5.43 6.23
CA VAL A 80 10.92 4.69 6.07
C VAL A 80 11.02 3.26 6.62
N SER A 81 12.05 2.50 6.23
CA SER A 81 12.22 1.12 6.70
C SER A 81 12.47 1.05 8.20
N ARG A 82 13.24 2.00 8.75
CA ARG A 82 13.50 2.10 10.19
C ARG A 82 12.23 2.37 10.97
N ASP A 83 11.45 3.36 10.53
CA ASP A 83 10.26 3.80 11.24
C ASP A 83 9.19 2.70 11.19
N ILE A 84 9.00 2.03 10.04
CA ILE A 84 8.14 0.84 9.92
C ILE A 84 8.57 -0.25 10.91
N ALA A 85 9.85 -0.63 10.93
CA ALA A 85 10.35 -1.64 11.83
C ALA A 85 10.13 -1.26 13.31
N TRP A 86 10.33 0.01 13.66
CA TRP A 86 10.07 0.52 15.00
C TRP A 86 8.59 0.43 15.38
N TYR A 87 7.68 0.84 14.49
CA TYR A 87 6.23 0.72 14.73
C TYR A 87 5.82 -0.74 14.91
N MET A 88 6.34 -1.62 14.07
CA MET A 88 6.04 -3.05 14.12
C MET A 88 6.40 -3.68 15.47
N VAL A 89 7.60 -3.41 15.96
CA VAL A 89 8.10 -3.96 17.23
C VAL A 89 7.39 -3.32 18.42
N SER A 90 7.18 -1.99 18.37
CA SER A 90 6.62 -1.25 19.50
C SER A 90 5.13 -1.51 19.73
N PHE A 91 4.37 -1.74 18.66
CA PHE A 91 2.91 -1.93 18.73
C PHE A 91 2.46 -3.34 18.41
N GLY A 92 3.38 -4.27 18.15
CA GLY A 92 3.05 -5.66 17.80
C GLY A 92 2.28 -5.77 16.49
N CYS A 93 2.60 -4.95 15.48
CA CYS A 93 1.90 -4.98 14.20
C CYS A 93 2.12 -6.32 13.49
N LEU A 94 1.05 -7.11 13.36
CA LEU A 94 1.07 -8.42 12.70
C LEU A 94 1.00 -8.34 11.17
N HIS A 95 0.64 -7.18 10.64
CA HIS A 95 0.67 -6.90 9.20
C HIS A 95 1.15 -5.48 8.93
N VAL A 96 1.81 -5.29 7.79
CA VAL A 96 2.20 -3.99 7.23
C VAL A 96 1.97 -4.02 5.74
N CYS A 97 1.40 -2.96 5.20
CA CYS A 97 1.21 -2.77 3.76
C CYS A 97 1.61 -1.34 3.39
N THR A 98 2.67 -1.20 2.60
CA THR A 98 3.30 0.09 2.30
C THR A 98 3.24 0.39 0.81
N PHE A 99 2.78 1.61 0.50
CA PHE A 99 2.75 2.21 -0.82
C PHE A 99 3.47 3.55 -0.78
N PRO A 100 3.98 4.07 -1.91
CA PRO A 100 4.44 5.44 -1.97
C PRO A 100 3.31 6.41 -1.59
N LEU A 101 3.67 7.67 -1.38
CA LEU A 101 2.73 8.79 -1.49
C LEU A 101 3.00 9.47 -2.83
N LEU A 102 2.01 9.50 -3.72
CA LEU A 102 2.07 10.25 -4.97
C LEU A 102 1.38 11.58 -4.73
N PRO A 103 1.87 12.67 -5.36
CA PRO A 103 1.25 13.97 -5.21
C PRO A 103 -0.20 13.93 -5.69
N SER A 104 -1.16 14.23 -4.82
CA SER A 104 -2.54 14.48 -5.23
C SER A 104 -2.58 15.73 -6.09
N GLU A 105 -3.09 15.64 -7.32
CA GLU A 105 -3.50 16.84 -8.04
C GLU A 105 -4.59 17.52 -7.22
N VAL A 106 -4.29 18.69 -6.66
CA VAL A 106 -5.31 19.57 -6.10
C VAL A 106 -6.06 20.18 -7.30
N THR A 107 -7.17 19.57 -7.72
CA THR A 107 -8.09 20.23 -8.65
C THR A 107 -8.77 21.36 -7.90
N ASN A 108 -8.22 22.58 -7.99
CA ASN A 108 -8.92 23.79 -7.60
C ASN A 108 -10.18 23.89 -8.48
N GLY A 109 -11.34 23.57 -7.90
CA GLY A 109 -12.61 23.71 -8.58
C GLY A 109 -12.84 25.19 -8.91
N THR A 110 -12.75 25.55 -10.18
CA THR A 110 -13.19 26.85 -10.69
C THR A 110 -13.84 26.61 -12.04
N HIS A 111 -15.17 26.55 -12.06
CA HIS A 111 -16.02 26.91 -13.20
C HIS A 111 -17.38 27.38 -12.66
#